data_AF-A0A9E3T2C1-F1
#
_entry.id   AF-A0A9E3T2C1-F1
#
_cell.length_a   1.000
_cell.length_b   1.000
_cell.length_c   1.000
_cell.angle_alpha   90.00
_cell.angle_beta   90.00
_cell.angle_gamma   90.00
#
_symmetry.space_group_name_H-M   'P 1'
#
loop_
_entity.id
_entity.type
_entity.pdbx_description
1 polymer ?
#
loop_
_entity_poly.entity_id
_entity_poly.type
_entity_poly.pdbx_seq_one_letter_code
_entity_poly.pdbx_strand_id
1 'polypeptide(L)'
;MPAGTPLPAILGDITAPQLAQAGAYQWQDPALDGAERVRWSFAPVIAEQQVVGAIGVGLSHSERAFTAAEVRIIERMAERAASQIATARLKRSREREEQTRHEIDISSKIQRSIQPVHAPQI
;
A
#
# COMPACT_ATOMS: atom_id res chain seq x y z
N MET A 1 -8.51 -19.75 -8.56
CA MET A 1 -8.04 -18.35 -8.52
C MET A 1 -6.61 -18.36 -9.00
N PRO A 2 -6.25 -17.83 -10.18
CA PRO A 2 -4.85 -17.80 -10.55
C PRO A 2 -4.16 -16.64 -9.84
N ALA A 3 -3.00 -16.97 -9.27
CA ALA A 3 -2.09 -16.07 -8.60
C ALA A 3 -1.75 -14.89 -9.51
N GLY A 4 -1.87 -13.68 -8.98
CA GLY A 4 -1.37 -12.48 -9.65
C GLY A 4 0.11 -12.68 -9.94
N THR A 5 0.46 -12.76 -11.22
CA THR A 5 1.83 -12.56 -11.69
C THR A 5 2.34 -11.28 -11.04
N PRO A 6 3.52 -11.28 -10.39
CA PRO A 6 4.09 -10.05 -9.88
C PRO A 6 4.17 -9.08 -11.05
N LEU A 7 3.56 -7.90 -10.89
CA LEU A 7 3.75 -6.78 -11.79
C LEU A 7 5.26 -6.71 -12.08
N PRO A 8 5.70 -6.69 -13.36
CA PRO A 8 7.11 -6.72 -13.67
C PRO A 8 7.78 -5.62 -12.86
N ALA A 9 8.69 -6.05 -11.99
CA ALA A 9 9.50 -5.15 -11.20
C ALA A 9 10.24 -4.26 -12.19
N ILE A 10 9.99 -2.96 -12.10
CA ILE A 10 10.59 -1.89 -12.89
C ILE A 10 10.06 -1.87 -14.34
N LEU A 11 9.06 -1.03 -14.57
CA LEU A 11 8.72 -0.56 -15.90
C LEU A 11 8.79 0.97 -15.90
N GLY A 12 9.71 1.49 -16.71
CA GLY A 12 9.66 2.88 -17.16
C GLY A 12 8.43 3.12 -18.05
N ASP A 13 8.54 4.05 -19.00
CA ASP A 13 7.46 4.39 -19.94
C ASP A 13 6.84 3.12 -20.60
N ILE A 14 5.55 2.86 -20.34
CA ILE A 14 4.76 1.77 -20.91
C ILE A 14 3.64 2.35 -21.77
N THR A 15 3.50 1.87 -22.99
CA THR A 15 2.38 2.23 -23.87
C THR A 15 1.15 1.36 -23.63
N ALA A 16 -0.04 1.85 -24.00
CA ALA A 16 -1.28 1.07 -23.89
C ALA A 16 -1.22 -0.33 -24.54
N PRO A 17 -0.63 -0.53 -25.74
CA PRO A 17 -0.47 -1.87 -26.32
C PRO A 17 0.42 -2.81 -25.50
N GLN A 18 1.41 -2.28 -24.77
CA GLN A 18 2.30 -3.07 -23.90
C GLN A 18 1.62 -3.45 -22.58
N LEU A 19 0.75 -2.58 -22.05
CA LEU A 19 -0.07 -2.90 -20.87
C LEU A 19 -1.06 -4.04 -21.16
N ALA A 20 -1.69 -4.03 -22.34
CA ALA A 20 -2.59 -5.10 -22.76
C ALA A 20 -1.89 -6.47 -22.89
N GLN A 21 -0.61 -6.47 -23.33
CA GLN A 21 0.20 -7.69 -23.47
C GLN A 21 0.74 -8.22 -22.13
N ALA A 22 0.96 -7.35 -21.14
CA ALA A 22 1.50 -7.73 -19.83
C ALA A 22 0.48 -8.47 -18.93
N GLY A 23 -0.74 -8.74 -19.42
CA GLY A 23 -1.79 -9.39 -18.64
C GLY A 23 -2.21 -8.57 -17.41
N ALA A 24 -1.98 -7.25 -17.44
CA ALA A 24 -2.39 -6.34 -16.37
C ALA A 24 -3.92 -6.35 -16.28
N TYR A 25 -4.42 -7.08 -15.30
CA TYR A 25 -5.84 -7.34 -15.06
C TYR A 25 -6.67 -6.06 -15.09
N GLN A 26 -7.58 -5.99 -16.07
CA GLN A 26 -8.86 -5.29 -15.98
C GLN A 26 -8.81 -3.85 -15.42
N TRP A 27 -7.79 -3.07 -15.78
CA TRP A 27 -7.84 -1.62 -15.58
C TRP A 27 -8.55 -1.02 -16.81
N GLN A 28 -9.88 -0.95 -16.74
CA GLN A 28 -10.67 -0.18 -17.70
C GLN A 28 -10.47 1.30 -17.38
N ASP A 29 -9.57 1.95 -18.12
CA ASP A 29 -9.45 3.39 -18.12
C ASP A 29 -10.53 3.98 -19.04
N PRO A 30 -11.47 4.78 -18.51
CA PRO A 30 -12.42 5.52 -19.35
C PRO A 30 -11.71 6.44 -20.37
N ALA A 31 -10.45 6.81 -20.12
CA ALA A 31 -9.65 7.61 -21.05
C ALA A 31 -9.10 6.81 -22.25
N LEU A 32 -9.14 5.47 -22.22
CA LEU A 32 -8.76 4.62 -23.35
C LEU A 32 -9.90 4.40 -24.35
N ASP A 33 -11.14 4.76 -24.02
CA ASP A 33 -12.33 4.62 -24.88
C ASP A 33 -12.37 5.64 -26.05
N GLY A 34 -11.20 6.09 -26.52
CA GLY A 34 -11.07 7.02 -27.63
C GLY A 34 -9.68 7.68 -27.78
N ALA A 35 -8.79 7.54 -26.79
CA ALA A 35 -7.42 8.05 -26.91
C ALA A 35 -6.54 7.05 -27.67
N GLU A 36 -6.27 7.34 -28.94
CA GLU A 36 -5.48 6.49 -29.84
C GLU A 36 -4.08 6.15 -29.29
N ARG A 37 -3.54 6.95 -28.35
CA ARG A 37 -2.25 6.71 -27.68
C ARG A 37 -2.23 7.26 -26.25
N VAL A 38 -2.11 6.37 -25.25
CA VAL A 38 -1.80 6.74 -23.86
C VAL A 38 -0.46 6.14 -23.47
N ARG A 39 0.38 6.95 -22.83
CA ARG A 39 1.65 6.54 -22.23
C ARG A 39 1.58 6.57 -20.72
N TRP A 40 2.13 5.57 -20.07
CA TRP A 40 2.10 5.40 -18.64
C TRP A 40 3.50 5.38 -18.06
N SER A 41 3.70 6.03 -16.93
CA SER A 41 4.89 5.87 -16.11
C SER A 41 4.48 5.40 -14.73
N PHE A 42 5.12 4.34 -14.24
CA PHE A 42 4.86 3.78 -12.93
C PHE A 42 6.11 3.85 -12.05
N ALA A 43 5.91 4.10 -10.76
CA ALA A 43 6.95 3.93 -9.74
C ALA A 43 6.45 3.00 -8.63
N PRO A 44 7.24 1.97 -8.26
CA PRO A 44 6.86 1.05 -7.19
C PRO A 44 6.91 1.75 -5.83
N VAL A 45 5.94 1.46 -4.98
CA VAL A 45 5.95 1.88 -3.58
C VAL A 45 6.55 0.75 -2.77
N ILE A 46 7.78 0.93 -2.30
CA ILE A 46 8.55 -0.09 -1.59
C ILE A 46 8.68 0.30 -0.12
N ALA A 47 7.96 -0.40 0.76
CA ALA A 47 8.07 -0.21 2.21
C ALA A 47 8.67 -1.49 2.83
N GLU A 48 9.64 -1.33 3.73
CA GLU A 48 10.27 -2.47 4.44
C GLU A 48 10.82 -3.54 3.47
N GLN A 49 11.46 -3.12 2.38
CA GLN A 49 11.99 -3.98 1.31
C GLN A 49 10.93 -4.82 0.57
N GLN A 50 9.65 -4.51 0.75
CA GLN A 50 8.54 -5.17 0.04
C GLN A 50 7.79 -4.18 -0.85
N VAL A 51 7.44 -4.60 -2.05
CA VAL A 51 6.52 -3.84 -2.92
C VAL A 51 5.14 -3.90 -2.31
N VAL A 52 4.61 -2.75 -1.87
CA VAL A 52 3.28 -2.63 -1.25
C VAL A 52 2.25 -2.00 -2.19
N GLY A 53 2.69 -1.52 -3.36
CA GLY A 53 1.84 -0.93 -4.39
C GLY A 53 2.66 -0.25 -5.48
N ALA A 54 1.99 0.55 -6.32
CA ALA A 54 2.60 1.38 -7.35
C ALA A 54 1.84 2.71 -7.49
N ILE A 55 2.54 3.77 -7.87
CA ILE A 55 1.96 5.04 -8.32
C ILE A 55 2.12 5.10 -9.84
N GLY A 56 1.04 5.40 -10.56
CA GLY A 56 1.05 5.54 -12.01
C GLY A 56 0.57 6.91 -12.44
N VAL A 57 1.13 7.43 -13.54
CA VAL A 57 0.62 8.62 -14.24
C VAL A 57 0.48 8.32 -15.73
N GLY A 58 -0.58 8.86 -16.32
CA GLY A 58 -0.91 8.70 -17.74
C GLY A 58 -0.78 10.02 -18.50
N LEU A 59 -0.21 9.98 -19.69
CA LEU A 59 -0.24 11.04 -20.68
C LEU A 59 -1.15 10.62 -21.84
N SER A 60 -2.34 11.22 -21.91
CA SER A 60 -3.29 10.98 -22.99
C SER A 60 -2.95 11.83 -24.22
N HIS A 61 -3.19 11.28 -25.41
CA HIS A 61 -3.00 11.98 -26.70
C HIS A 61 -1.59 12.54 -26.90
N SER A 62 -0.58 11.92 -26.30
CA SER A 62 0.79 12.41 -26.35
C SER A 62 1.73 11.45 -27.06
N GLU A 63 2.44 11.95 -28.07
CA GLU A 63 3.48 11.18 -28.75
C GLU A 63 4.80 11.16 -27.95
N ARG A 64 4.97 12.12 -27.03
CA ARG A 64 6.21 12.32 -26.26
C ARG A 64 6.34 11.29 -25.13
N ALA A 65 7.57 10.85 -24.88
CA ALA A 65 7.90 10.07 -23.69
C ALA A 65 7.94 10.96 -22.43
N PHE A 66 7.79 10.34 -21.26
CA PHE A 66 8.09 11.02 -19.99
C PHE A 66 9.56 11.44 -19.97
N THR A 67 9.79 12.69 -19.57
CA THR A 67 11.15 13.20 -19.35
C THR A 67 11.73 12.56 -18.09
N ALA A 68 13.06 12.50 -18.00
CA ALA A 68 13.74 12.02 -16.80
C ALA A 68 13.36 12.82 -15.53
N ALA A 69 13.00 14.10 -15.69
CA ALA A 69 12.53 14.92 -14.57
C ALA A 69 11.15 14.47 -14.07
N GLU A 70 10.22 14.15 -14.99
CA GLU A 70 8.89 13.66 -14.63
C GLU A 70 8.94 12.27 -13.99
N VAL A 71 9.77 11.37 -14.52
CA VAL A 71 10.01 10.06 -13.89
C VAL A 71 10.53 10.23 -12.46
N ARG A 72 11.54 11.08 -12.26
CA ARG A 72 12.07 11.36 -10.91
C ARG A 72 11.00 11.91 -9.96
N ILE A 73 10.08 12.74 -10.43
CA ILE A 73 8.99 13.25 -9.57
C ILE A 73 8.12 12.09 -9.06
N ILE A 74 7.73 11.17 -9.93
CA ILE A 74 6.87 10.03 -9.58
C ILE A 74 7.62 9.08 -8.64
N GLU A 75 8.90 8.83 -8.88
CA GLU A 75 9.76 8.05 -7.99
C GLU A 75 9.81 8.66 -6.58
N ARG A 76 10.04 9.97 -6.47
CA ARG A 76 10.08 10.67 -5.17
C ARG A 76 8.74 10.65 -4.44
N MET A 77 7.65 10.68 -5.19
CA MET A 77 6.30 10.51 -4.62
C MET A 77 6.11 9.09 -4.09
N ALA A 78 6.58 8.07 -4.82
CA ALA A 78 6.51 6.67 -4.38
C ALA A 78 7.37 6.41 -3.13
N GLU A 79 8.59 6.97 -3.09
CA GLU A 79 9.46 6.95 -1.89
C GLU A 79 8.75 7.57 -0.67
N ARG A 80 8.12 8.73 -0.86
CA ARG A 80 7.41 9.42 0.22
C ARG A 80 6.17 8.64 0.67
N ALA A 81 5.42 8.04 -0.26
CA ALA A 81 4.29 7.18 0.06
C ALA A 81 4.72 5.95 0.87
N ALA A 82 5.84 5.32 0.49
CA ALA A 82 6.40 4.19 1.21
C ALA A 82 6.72 4.53 2.67
N SER A 83 7.38 5.67 2.91
CA SER A 83 7.70 6.14 4.27
C SER A 83 6.45 6.39 5.12
N GLN A 84 5.40 6.99 4.54
CA GLN A 84 4.13 7.22 5.24
C GLN A 84 3.40 5.90 5.54
N ILE A 85 3.41 4.94 4.61
CA ILE A 85 2.83 3.62 4.83
C ILE A 85 3.53 2.88 5.97
N ALA A 86 4.87 2.88 5.98
CA ALA A 86 5.67 2.27 7.04
C ALA A 86 5.33 2.91 8.40
N THR A 87 5.26 4.24 8.45
CA THR A 87 4.88 4.99 9.67
C THR A 87 3.48 4.63 10.15
N ALA A 88 2.49 4.58 9.25
CA ALA A 88 1.11 4.22 9.58
C ALA A 88 0.97 2.76 10.04
N ARG A 89 1.77 1.84 9.49
CA ARG A 89 1.84 0.44 9.97
C ARG A 89 2.41 0.37 11.38
N LEU A 90 3.52 1.06 11.64
CA LEU A 90 4.12 1.12 12.97
C LEU A 90 3.14 1.70 14.00
N LYS A 91 2.46 2.80 13.68
CA LYS A 91 1.46 3.41 14.56
C LYS A 91 0.33 2.43 14.90
N ARG A 92 -0.22 1.75 13.89
CA ARG A 92 -1.27 0.73 14.09
C ARG A 92 -0.80 -0.46 14.92
N SER A 93 0.47 -0.87 14.79
CA SER A 93 1.05 -1.93 15.64
C SER A 93 1.07 -1.50 17.10
N ARG A 94 1.55 -0.28 17.37
CA ARG A 94 1.59 0.29 18.73
C ARG A 94 0.21 0.42 19.34
N GLU A 95 -0.76 0.94 18.59
CA GLU A 95 -2.15 1.09 19.05
C GLU A 95 -2.77 -0.27 19.44
N ARG A 96 -2.49 -1.34 18.68
CA ARG A 96 -2.94 -2.70 19.00
C ARG A 96 -2.29 -3.24 20.27
N GLU A 97 -0.98 -3.07 20.41
CA GLU A 97 -0.26 -3.49 21.63
C GLU A 97 -0.78 -2.77 22.88
N GLU A 98 -1.07 -1.48 22.77
CA GLU A 98 -1.66 -0.68 23.84
C GLU A 98 -3.06 -1.17 24.21
N GLN A 99 -3.91 -1.46 23.23
CA GLN A 99 -5.25 -2.02 23.45
C GLN A 99 -5.18 -3.37 24.18
N THR A 100 -4.35 -4.29 23.71
CA THR A 100 -4.18 -5.61 24.36
C THR A 100 -3.66 -5.46 25.79
N ARG A 101 -2.71 -4.57 26.04
CA ARG A 101 -2.23 -4.29 27.42
C ARG A 101 -3.34 -3.75 28.30
N HIS A 102 -4.17 -2.85 27.78
CA HIS A 102 -5.28 -2.27 28.52
C HIS A 102 -6.33 -3.31 28.89
N GLU A 103 -6.67 -4.22 27.97
CA GLU A 103 -7.61 -5.32 28.21
C GLU A 103 -7.11 -6.27 29.31
N ILE A 104 -5.83 -6.63 29.29
CA ILE A 104 -5.21 -7.47 30.32
C ILE A 104 -5.22 -6.76 31.68
N ASP A 105 -4.88 -5.47 31.72
CA ASP A 105 -4.92 -4.66 32.94
C ASP A 105 -6.33 -4.63 33.54
N ILE A 106 -7.36 -4.37 32.73
CA ILE A 106 -8.76 -4.40 33.16
C ILE A 106 -9.13 -5.77 33.73
N SER A 107 -8.83 -6.86 33.00
CA SER A 107 -9.15 -8.22 33.44
C SER A 107 -8.51 -8.56 34.79
N SER A 108 -7.23 -8.20 34.97
CA SER A 108 -6.49 -8.43 36.21
C SER A 108 -7.08 -7.67 37.41
N LYS A 109 -7.56 -6.44 37.19
CA LYS A 109 -8.21 -5.62 38.21
C LYS A 109 -9.54 -6.22 38.65
N ILE A 110 -10.36 -6.69 37.70
CA ILE A 110 -11.63 -7.37 38.00
C ILE A 110 -11.37 -8.64 38.81
N GLN A 111 -10.41 -9.47 38.39
CA GLN A 111 -10.09 -10.72 39.09
C GLN A 111 -9.65 -10.47 40.54
N ARG A 112 -8.83 -9.43 40.77
CA ARG A 112 -8.41 -9.05 42.12
C ARG A 112 -9.58 -8.52 42.98
N SER A 113 -10.59 -7.90 42.37
CA SER A 113 -11.77 -7.40 43.07
C SER A 113 -12.76 -8.50 43.52
N ILE A 114 -12.69 -9.70 42.93
CA ILE A 114 -13.61 -10.82 43.24
C ILE A 114 -12.98 -11.80 44.24
N GLN A 115 -11.67 -11.71 44.51
CA GLN A 115 -11.06 -12.52 45.57
C GLN A 115 -11.63 -12.13 46.94
N PRO A 116 -12.25 -13.07 47.67
CA PRO A 116 -12.92 -12.74 48.93
C PRO A 116 -11.89 -12.31 49.98
N VAL A 117 -11.91 -11.04 50.36
CA VAL A 117 -11.41 -10.57 51.65
C VAL A 117 -12.41 -11.06 52.70
N HIS A 118 -12.32 -12.34 53.07
CA HIS A 118 -12.68 -12.87 54.37
C HIS A 118 -12.44 -14.37 54.37
N ALA A 119 -11.42 -14.80 55.14
CA ALA A 119 -11.38 -16.17 55.62
C ALA A 119 -12.61 -16.38 56.53
N PRO A 120 -13.39 -17.47 56.36
CA PRO A 120 -14.45 -17.79 57.29
C PRO A 120 -13.81 -17.99 58.67
N GLN A 121 -14.20 -17.15 59.63
CA GLN A 121 -13.85 -17.36 61.02
C GLN A 121 -14.73 -18.51 61.52
N ILE A 122 -14.09 -19.66 61.74
CA ILE A 122 -14.67 -20.80 62.46
C ILE A 122 -14.05 -20.80 63.86
#